data_AF-A0A816TU64-F1
#
_entry.id   AF-A0A816TU64-F1
#
_cell.length_a   1.000
_cell.length_b   1.000
_cell.length_c   1.000
_cell.angle_alpha   90.00
_cell.angle_beta   90.00
_cell.angle_gamma   90.00
#
_symmetry.space_group_name_H-M   'P 1'
#
loop_
_entity.id
_entity.type
_entity.pdbx_description
1 polymer ?
#
loop_
_entity_poly.entity_id
_entity_poly.type
_entity_poly.pdbx_seq_one_letter_code
_entity_poly.pdbx_strand_id
1 'polypeptide(L)'
;MERQRSLRGFVEKQKSFRVVIERQLSFMNGERKMKKNESPGKRGDSPLHIAARTGNLGKVMESIRSCNGAEELRELLSKQNLEGETPLYTAADNGHSLVVEEMLKHMNLEIASIAARNGFDPFHVAAKQGHLETLKRLLETFPNLAMTTDLLCTTALHTAATQGHIDVVNLLLKTDSHLAKIAKNNGKTALHSAARMGHVEVVKSLIGNDASIGFRTDKKGQTAL
;
A
#
# COMPACT_ATOMS: atom_id res chain seq x y z
N MET A 1 37.97 -19.91 61.79
CA MET A 1 37.59 -19.45 60.43
C MET A 1 36.09 -19.73 60.10
N GLU A 2 35.14 -19.55 61.04
CA GLU A 2 33.75 -19.99 60.80
C GLU A 2 32.72 -18.85 60.66
N ARG A 3 33.03 -17.60 61.02
CA ARG A 3 32.05 -16.50 60.95
C ARG A 3 31.82 -15.90 59.56
N GLN A 4 32.68 -16.19 58.57
CA GLN A 4 32.53 -15.66 57.20
C GLN A 4 31.61 -16.49 56.29
N ARG A 5 31.33 -17.76 56.62
CA ARG A 5 30.44 -18.62 55.80
C ARG A 5 28.95 -18.28 55.99
N SER A 6 28.55 -17.82 57.17
CA SER A 6 27.15 -17.48 57.51
C SER A 6 26.65 -16.21 56.78
N LEU A 7 27.48 -15.17 56.70
CA LEU A 7 27.12 -13.91 56.02
C LEU A 7 26.96 -14.09 54.51
N ARG A 8 27.79 -14.95 53.88
CA ARG A 8 27.72 -15.21 52.44
C ARG A 8 26.41 -15.92 52.05
N GLY A 9 25.99 -16.91 52.84
CA GLY A 9 24.72 -17.61 52.63
C GLY A 9 23.47 -16.75 52.89
N PHE A 10 23.56 -15.79 53.82
CA PHE A 10 22.48 -14.82 54.06
C PHE A 10 22.33 -13.81 52.91
N VAL A 11 23.46 -13.30 52.39
CA VAL A 11 23.48 -12.38 51.24
C VAL A 11 23.04 -13.09 49.94
N GLU A 12 23.41 -14.35 49.73
CA GLU A 12 22.93 -15.15 48.60
C GLU A 12 21.42 -15.38 48.69
N LYS A 13 20.88 -15.73 49.86
CA LYS A 13 19.42 -15.84 50.05
C LYS A 13 18.70 -14.52 49.77
N GLN A 14 19.21 -13.38 50.24
CA GLN A 14 18.59 -12.08 49.95
C GLN A 14 18.62 -11.73 48.45
N LYS A 15 19.70 -12.07 47.74
CA LYS A 15 19.75 -11.93 46.27
C LYS A 15 18.74 -12.84 45.59
N SER A 16 18.57 -14.07 46.04
CA SER A 16 17.56 -15.00 45.51
C SER A 16 16.14 -14.49 45.73
N PHE A 17 15.83 -13.98 46.92
CA PHE A 17 14.52 -13.41 47.23
C PHE A 17 14.23 -12.15 46.40
N ARG A 18 15.23 -11.27 46.22
CA ARG A 18 15.08 -10.09 45.38
C ARG A 18 14.84 -10.45 43.91
N VAL A 19 15.54 -11.46 43.37
CA VAL A 19 15.31 -11.95 42.01
C VAL A 19 13.91 -12.56 41.86
N VAL A 20 13.41 -13.28 42.86
CA VAL A 20 12.05 -13.84 42.83
C VAL A 20 10.98 -12.75 42.88
N ILE A 21 11.18 -11.71 43.70
CA ILE A 21 10.28 -10.55 43.80
C ILE A 21 10.33 -9.71 42.52
N GLU A 22 11.50 -9.42 41.95
CA GLU A 22 11.65 -8.71 40.68
C GLU A 22 11.02 -9.51 39.52
N ARG A 23 11.11 -10.85 39.56
CA ARG A 23 10.44 -11.73 38.59
C ARG A 23 8.92 -11.71 38.78
N GLN A 24 8.40 -11.76 40.01
CA GLN A 24 6.96 -11.63 40.28
C GLN A 24 6.40 -10.24 39.93
N LEU A 25 7.13 -9.18 40.22
CA LEU A 25 6.77 -7.81 39.84
C LEU A 25 6.82 -7.62 38.31
N SER A 26 7.74 -8.28 37.59
CA SER A 26 7.74 -8.30 36.13
C SER A 26 6.53 -9.03 35.53
N PHE A 27 5.99 -10.03 36.24
CA PHE A 27 4.75 -10.71 35.85
C PHE A 27 3.50 -9.86 36.15
N MET A 28 3.55 -8.98 37.15
CA MET A 28 2.43 -8.09 37.52
C MET A 28 2.42 -6.77 36.73
N ASN A 29 3.59 -6.24 36.35
CA ASN A 29 3.75 -5.08 35.46
C ASN A 29 3.79 -5.47 33.98
N GLY A 30 3.29 -6.66 33.63
CA GLY A 30 2.93 -6.98 32.27
C GLY A 30 1.80 -6.05 31.82
N GLU A 31 2.15 -4.88 31.30
CA GLU A 31 1.35 -4.23 30.27
C GLU A 31 0.85 -5.36 29.38
N ARG A 32 -0.48 -5.50 29.30
CA ARG A 32 -1.12 -6.41 28.35
C ARG A 32 -0.82 -5.89 26.95
N LYS A 33 0.42 -6.09 26.49
CA LYS A 33 0.71 -6.27 25.07
C LYS A 33 -0.05 -7.53 24.71
N MET A 34 -1.29 -7.32 24.29
CA MET A 34 -2.08 -8.29 23.54
C MET A 34 -1.23 -8.70 22.35
N LYS A 35 -0.34 -9.68 22.52
CA LYS A 35 0.13 -10.50 21.43
C LYS A 35 -1.10 -11.25 20.96
N LYS A 36 -1.89 -10.62 20.08
CA LYS A 36 -2.83 -11.33 19.22
C LYS A 36 -1.95 -12.28 18.40
N ASN A 37 -1.78 -13.50 18.89
CA ASN A 37 -1.26 -14.64 18.15
C ASN A 37 -2.30 -15.05 17.09
N GLU A 38 -2.75 -14.09 16.28
CA GLU A 38 -3.33 -14.43 14.99
C GLU A 38 -2.12 -14.76 14.14
N SER A 39 -1.95 -16.05 13.84
CA SER A 39 -0.99 -16.47 12.82
C SER A 39 -1.25 -15.59 11.60
N PRO A 40 -0.27 -14.77 11.16
CA PRO A 40 -0.50 -13.92 10.01
C PRO A 40 -0.97 -14.86 8.90
N GLY A 41 -2.15 -14.60 8.32
CA GLY A 41 -2.71 -15.46 7.29
C GLY A 41 -1.70 -15.65 6.14
N LYS A 42 -2.03 -16.46 5.13
CA LYS A 42 -1.07 -16.81 4.05
C LYS A 42 -0.30 -15.64 3.43
N ARG A 43 -0.86 -14.42 3.47
CA ARG A 43 -0.27 -13.16 2.96
C ARG A 43 0.55 -12.33 3.97
N GLY A 44 0.60 -12.67 5.26
CA GLY A 44 1.26 -11.80 6.24
C GLY A 44 0.41 -10.68 6.79
N ASP A 45 -0.90 -10.68 6.53
CA ASP A 45 -1.78 -9.53 6.77
C ASP A 45 -1.83 -9.18 8.28
N SER A 46 -1.55 -7.91 8.60
CA SER A 46 -1.85 -7.35 9.94
C SER A 46 -3.37 -7.17 10.12
N PRO A 47 -3.87 -6.96 11.34
CA PRO A 47 -5.30 -6.68 11.55
C PRO A 47 -5.83 -5.52 10.69
N LEU A 48 -5.00 -4.49 10.47
CA LEU A 48 -5.35 -3.36 9.61
C LEU A 48 -5.41 -3.76 8.13
N HIS A 49 -4.54 -4.64 7.64
CA HIS A 49 -4.63 -5.18 6.27
C HIS A 49 -5.93 -5.95 6.07
N ILE A 50 -6.31 -6.80 7.04
CA ILE A 50 -7.56 -7.58 6.95
C ILE A 50 -8.77 -6.65 6.94
N ALA A 51 -8.78 -5.64 7.82
CA ALA A 51 -9.85 -4.65 7.87
C ALA A 51 -9.95 -3.86 6.55
N ALA A 52 -8.82 -3.41 6.02
CA ALA A 52 -8.75 -2.69 4.76
C ALA A 52 -9.19 -3.54 3.55
N ARG A 53 -8.73 -4.80 3.47
CA ARG A 53 -9.11 -5.76 2.42
C ARG A 53 -10.60 -6.09 2.42
N THR A 54 -11.19 -6.23 3.62
CA THR A 54 -12.62 -6.54 3.77
C THR A 54 -13.53 -5.31 3.69
N GLY A 55 -12.96 -4.10 3.58
CA GLY A 55 -13.73 -2.86 3.54
C GLY A 55 -14.37 -2.51 4.89
N ASN A 56 -13.89 -3.07 6.00
CA ASN A 56 -14.46 -2.84 7.31
C ASN A 56 -13.98 -1.50 7.89
N LEU A 57 -14.67 -0.43 7.52
CA LEU A 57 -14.38 0.94 7.96
C LEU A 57 -14.35 1.07 9.49
N GLY A 58 -15.26 0.39 10.20
CA GLY A 58 -15.31 0.41 11.67
C GLY A 58 -14.01 -0.06 12.31
N LYS A 59 -13.48 -1.20 11.85
CA LYS A 59 -12.21 -1.76 12.33
C LYS A 59 -11.00 -0.91 11.93
N VAL A 60 -11.03 -0.27 10.77
CA VAL A 60 -9.98 0.67 10.34
C VAL A 60 -9.93 1.87 11.27
N MET A 61 -11.07 2.52 11.51
CA MET A 61 -11.16 3.66 12.43
C MET A 61 -10.79 3.28 13.87
N GLU A 62 -11.21 2.10 14.33
CA GLU A 62 -10.81 1.58 15.64
C GLU A 62 -9.29 1.40 15.74
N SER A 63 -8.66 0.81 14.72
CA SER A 63 -7.21 0.63 14.67
C SER A 63 -6.47 1.95 14.70
N ILE A 64 -6.93 2.95 13.91
CA ILE A 64 -6.34 4.29 13.88
C ILE A 64 -6.50 5.01 15.23
N ARG A 65 -7.69 4.95 15.85
CA ARG A 65 -7.94 5.57 17.17
C ARG A 65 -7.17 4.90 18.30
N SER A 66 -6.82 3.63 18.16
CA SER A 66 -6.07 2.89 19.18
C SER A 66 -4.58 3.23 19.24
N CYS A 67 -4.05 3.97 18.25
CA CYS A 67 -2.66 4.40 18.23
C CYS A 67 -2.42 5.52 19.26
N ASN A 68 -1.36 5.38 20.06
CA ASN A 68 -1.03 6.33 21.14
C ASN A 68 -0.12 7.48 20.68
N GLY A 69 0.12 7.62 19.38
CA GLY A 69 0.95 8.69 18.82
C GLY A 69 1.08 8.62 17.30
N ALA A 70 1.61 9.69 16.70
CA ALA A 70 1.77 9.82 15.25
C ALA A 70 2.79 8.83 14.67
N GLU A 71 3.86 8.51 15.40
CA GLU A 71 4.89 7.54 14.96
C GLU A 71 4.35 6.11 14.88
N GLU A 72 3.58 5.68 15.89
CA GLU A 72 2.94 4.36 15.89
C GLU A 72 1.91 4.25 14.77
N LEU A 73 1.14 5.32 14.54
CA LEU A 73 0.20 5.39 13.43
C LEU A 73 0.92 5.32 12.08
N ARG A 74 2.03 6.04 11.92
CA ARG A 74 2.87 5.99 10.72
C ARG A 74 3.37 4.57 10.45
N GLU A 75 3.95 3.91 11.47
CA GLU A 75 4.42 2.52 11.35
C GLU A 75 3.28 1.56 10.97
N LEU A 76 2.12 1.70 11.61
CA LEU A 76 0.95 0.86 11.33
C LEU A 76 0.45 1.03 9.89
N LEU A 77 0.43 2.26 9.37
CA LEU A 77 -0.03 2.60 8.02
C LEU A 77 1.00 2.24 6.94
N SER A 78 2.30 2.32 7.24
CA SER A 78 3.38 1.96 6.30
C SER A 78 3.76 0.49 6.34
N LYS A 79 3.23 -0.29 7.30
CA LYS A 79 3.56 -1.70 7.45
C LYS A 79 3.17 -2.49 6.20
N GLN A 80 4.12 -3.22 5.65
CA GLN A 80 3.90 -4.10 4.51
C GLN A 80 3.69 -5.55 4.96
N ASN A 81 2.78 -6.26 4.31
CA ASN A 81 2.59 -7.71 4.48
C ASN A 81 3.69 -8.51 3.73
N LEU A 82 3.56 -9.84 3.65
CA LEU A 82 4.56 -10.69 2.97
C LEU A 82 4.62 -10.44 1.46
N GLU A 83 3.60 -9.84 0.86
CA GLU A 83 3.57 -9.47 -0.56
C GLU A 83 4.04 -8.01 -0.80
N GLY A 84 4.45 -7.30 0.25
CA GLY A 84 4.80 -5.88 0.17
C GLY A 84 3.58 -4.96 0.14
N GLU A 85 2.36 -5.47 0.28
CA GLU A 85 1.14 -4.66 0.23
C GLU A 85 1.02 -3.88 1.55
N THR A 86 0.73 -2.58 1.49
CA THR A 86 0.29 -1.80 2.65
C THR A 86 -1.22 -1.95 2.86
N PRO A 87 -1.78 -1.54 4.01
CA PRO A 87 -3.23 -1.56 4.18
C PRO A 87 -3.95 -0.69 3.13
N LEU A 88 -3.38 0.46 2.76
CA LEU A 88 -3.93 1.30 1.68
C LEU A 88 -3.95 0.55 0.34
N TYR A 89 -2.89 -0.18 0.01
CA TYR A 89 -2.84 -1.03 -1.18
C TYR A 89 -4.00 -2.04 -1.18
N THR A 90 -4.22 -2.72 -0.05
CA THR A 90 -5.27 -3.74 0.04
C THR A 90 -6.68 -3.16 -0.09
N ALA A 91 -6.94 -1.98 0.49
CA ALA A 91 -8.21 -1.28 0.31
C ALA A 91 -8.39 -0.82 -1.15
N ALA A 92 -7.32 -0.33 -1.76
CA ALA A 92 -7.32 0.16 -3.14
C ALA A 92 -7.54 -0.96 -4.17
N ASP A 93 -6.90 -2.11 -3.99
CA ASP A 93 -7.08 -3.32 -4.82
C ASP A 93 -8.52 -3.86 -4.78
N ASN A 94 -9.22 -3.66 -3.65
CA ASN A 94 -10.59 -4.14 -3.46
C ASN A 94 -11.65 -3.05 -3.67
N GLY A 95 -11.26 -1.82 -4.02
CA GLY A 95 -12.20 -0.76 -4.38
C GLY A 95 -12.94 -0.11 -3.20
N HIS A 96 -12.43 -0.25 -1.98
CA HIS A 96 -13.08 0.27 -0.78
C HIS A 96 -12.82 1.77 -0.59
N SER A 97 -13.45 2.59 -1.43
CA SER A 97 -13.21 4.05 -1.50
C SER A 97 -13.38 4.78 -0.17
N LEU A 98 -14.37 4.41 0.65
CA LEU A 98 -14.57 5.00 1.99
C LEU A 98 -13.44 4.67 2.96
N VAL A 99 -12.89 3.45 2.90
CA VAL A 99 -11.74 3.07 3.70
C VAL A 99 -10.51 3.84 3.24
N VAL A 100 -10.31 3.94 1.93
CA VAL A 100 -9.22 4.73 1.35
C VAL A 100 -9.31 6.19 1.78
N GLU A 101 -10.47 6.82 1.65
CA GLU A 101 -10.71 8.20 2.08
C GLU A 101 -10.37 8.43 3.55
N GLU A 102 -10.79 7.52 4.43
CA GLU A 102 -10.49 7.64 5.86
C GLU A 102 -8.99 7.48 6.16
N MET A 103 -8.33 6.52 5.52
CA MET A 103 -6.90 6.29 5.71
C MET A 103 -6.05 7.47 5.20
N LEU A 104 -6.45 8.11 4.11
CA LEU A 104 -5.74 9.23 3.50
C LEU A 104 -5.67 10.46 4.42
N LYS A 105 -6.65 10.67 5.31
CA LYS A 105 -6.63 11.77 6.30
C LYS A 105 -5.44 11.70 7.26
N HIS A 106 -4.82 10.54 7.39
CA HIS A 106 -3.74 10.26 8.33
C HIS A 106 -2.41 9.93 7.65
N MET A 107 -2.33 10.04 6.31
CA MET A 107 -1.15 9.68 5.54
C MET A 107 -0.48 10.89 4.89
N ASN A 108 0.78 10.73 4.52
CA ASN A 108 1.49 11.61 3.59
C ASN A 108 1.72 10.90 2.25
N LEU A 109 2.21 11.64 1.26
CA LEU A 109 2.47 11.09 -0.08
C LEU A 109 3.44 9.90 -0.06
N GLU A 110 4.50 9.97 0.76
CA GLU A 110 5.52 8.91 0.88
C GLU A 110 4.89 7.56 1.22
N ILE A 111 3.99 7.54 2.22
CA ILE A 111 3.28 6.32 2.65
C ILE A 111 2.25 5.89 1.61
N ALA A 112 1.53 6.86 1.03
CA ALA A 112 0.50 6.59 0.03
C ALA A 112 1.07 6.00 -1.28
N SER A 113 2.35 6.27 -1.60
CA SER A 113 3.03 5.76 -2.79
C SER A 113 3.89 4.51 -2.55
N ILE A 114 3.83 3.88 -1.36
CA ILE A 114 4.62 2.66 -1.09
C ILE A 114 4.19 1.55 -2.05
N ALA A 115 5.13 1.08 -2.86
CA ALA A 115 4.91 0.00 -3.81
C ALA A 115 5.03 -1.38 -3.16
N ALA A 116 4.15 -2.29 -3.59
CA ALA A 116 4.23 -3.72 -3.26
C ALA A 116 5.35 -4.41 -4.05
N ARG A 117 5.58 -5.71 -3.78
CA ARG A 117 6.66 -6.48 -4.44
C ARG A 117 6.50 -6.61 -5.94
N ASN A 118 5.28 -6.46 -6.45
CA ASN A 118 5.01 -6.41 -7.90
C ASN A 118 5.35 -5.05 -8.53
N GLY A 119 5.84 -4.08 -7.76
CA GLY A 119 6.20 -2.74 -8.21
C GLY A 119 5.04 -1.76 -8.28
N PHE A 120 3.82 -2.18 -7.96
CA PHE A 120 2.64 -1.31 -7.98
C PHE A 120 2.39 -0.69 -6.62
N ASP A 121 2.08 0.60 -6.62
CA ASP A 121 1.52 1.31 -5.47
C ASP A 121 -0.02 1.16 -5.42
N PRO A 122 -0.69 1.70 -4.38
CA PRO A 122 -2.14 1.67 -4.27
C PRO A 122 -2.89 2.28 -5.47
N PHE A 123 -2.31 3.30 -6.12
CA PHE A 123 -2.93 3.96 -7.27
C PHE A 123 -2.88 3.08 -8.52
N HIS A 124 -1.75 2.42 -8.77
CA HIS A 124 -1.60 1.45 -9.86
C HIS A 124 -2.55 0.27 -9.74
N VAL A 125 -2.70 -0.29 -8.52
CA VAL A 125 -3.59 -1.44 -8.33
C VAL A 125 -5.06 -1.04 -8.45
N ALA A 126 -5.49 0.12 -7.94
CA ALA A 126 -6.84 0.62 -8.17
C ALA A 126 -7.13 0.82 -9.67
N ALA A 127 -6.17 1.36 -10.43
CA ALA A 127 -6.29 1.52 -11.88
C ALA A 127 -6.30 0.19 -12.63
N LYS A 128 -5.56 -0.81 -12.15
CA LYS A 128 -5.59 -2.18 -12.68
C LYS A 128 -6.94 -2.85 -12.51
N GLN A 129 -7.63 -2.58 -11.41
CA GLN A 129 -8.90 -3.23 -11.09
C GLN A 129 -10.12 -2.41 -11.54
N GLY A 130 -9.91 -1.19 -12.06
CA GLY A 130 -10.98 -0.35 -12.58
C GLY A 130 -11.74 0.43 -11.51
N HIS A 131 -11.19 0.58 -10.30
CA HIS A 131 -11.89 1.21 -9.16
C HIS A 131 -11.90 2.74 -9.26
N LEU A 132 -12.78 3.28 -10.09
CA LEU A 132 -12.85 4.70 -10.43
C LEU A 132 -12.99 5.61 -9.20
N GLU A 133 -13.93 5.31 -8.29
CA GLU A 133 -14.18 6.16 -7.12
C GLU A 133 -12.99 6.18 -6.16
N THR A 134 -12.28 5.05 -6.02
CA THR A 134 -11.03 4.98 -5.26
C THR A 134 -9.95 5.87 -5.85
N LEU A 135 -9.79 5.87 -7.18
CA LEU A 135 -8.82 6.73 -7.85
C LEU A 135 -9.14 8.21 -7.68
N LYS A 136 -10.43 8.59 -7.76
CA LYS A 136 -10.85 9.98 -7.49
C LYS A 136 -10.43 10.41 -6.09
N ARG A 137 -10.71 9.60 -5.06
CA ARG A 137 -10.31 9.89 -3.67
C ARG A 137 -8.79 10.03 -3.51
N LEU A 138 -8.02 9.16 -4.16
CA LEU A 138 -6.56 9.23 -4.16
C LEU A 138 -6.05 10.51 -4.84
N LEU A 139 -6.64 10.91 -5.98
CA LEU A 139 -6.25 12.13 -6.70
C LEU A 139 -6.69 13.42 -5.99
N GLU A 140 -7.84 13.41 -5.32
CA GLU A 140 -8.31 14.54 -4.50
C GLU A 140 -7.33 14.87 -3.38
N THR A 141 -6.69 13.86 -2.79
CA THR A 141 -5.71 14.05 -1.71
C THR A 141 -4.28 14.21 -2.24
N PHE A 142 -3.89 13.37 -3.20
CA PHE A 142 -2.52 13.27 -3.72
C PHE A 142 -2.51 13.18 -5.25
N PRO A 143 -2.65 14.31 -5.97
CA PRO A 143 -2.60 14.33 -7.44
C PRO A 143 -1.32 13.72 -8.03
N ASN A 144 -0.19 13.81 -7.30
CA ASN A 144 1.11 13.27 -7.70
C ASN A 144 1.11 11.75 -7.96
N LEU A 145 0.16 11.01 -7.37
CA LEU A 145 0.02 9.56 -7.60
C LEU A 145 -0.29 9.22 -9.06
N ALA A 146 -0.88 10.14 -9.84
CA ALA A 146 -1.08 9.95 -11.27
C ALA A 146 0.23 9.70 -12.04
N MET A 147 1.33 10.26 -11.55
CA MET A 147 2.64 10.29 -12.22
C MET A 147 3.63 9.27 -11.64
N THR A 148 3.25 8.48 -10.64
CA THR A 148 4.14 7.43 -10.12
C THR A 148 4.36 6.35 -11.18
N THR A 149 5.51 5.67 -11.10
CA THR A 149 5.84 4.57 -12.00
C THR A 149 6.52 3.42 -11.26
N ASP A 150 6.34 2.20 -11.77
CA ASP A 150 7.13 1.04 -11.37
C ASP A 150 8.57 1.09 -11.98
N LEU A 151 9.39 0.07 -11.68
CA LEU A 151 10.75 -0.09 -12.22
C LEU A 151 10.82 -0.20 -13.76
N LEU A 152 9.71 -0.53 -14.41
CA LEU A 152 9.60 -0.64 -15.87
C LEU A 152 9.04 0.64 -16.51
N CYS A 153 8.91 1.72 -15.73
CA CYS A 153 8.24 2.97 -16.11
C CYS A 153 6.77 2.76 -16.52
N THR A 154 6.10 1.76 -15.93
CA THR A 154 4.66 1.55 -16.08
C THR A 154 3.93 2.58 -15.22
N THR A 155 3.04 3.36 -15.82
CA THR A 155 2.10 4.25 -15.11
C THR A 155 0.76 3.57 -14.89
N ALA A 156 -0.08 4.11 -14.00
CA ALA A 156 -1.46 3.67 -13.83
C ALA A 156 -2.28 3.66 -15.15
N LEU A 157 -2.02 4.60 -16.07
CA LEU A 157 -2.66 4.64 -17.38
C LEU A 157 -2.33 3.40 -18.23
N HIS A 158 -1.08 2.91 -18.19
CA HIS A 158 -0.71 1.68 -18.88
C HIS A 158 -1.50 0.49 -18.36
N THR A 159 -1.66 0.40 -17.04
CA THR A 159 -2.36 -0.71 -16.40
C THR A 159 -3.85 -0.66 -16.71
N ALA A 160 -4.51 0.50 -16.57
CA ALA A 160 -5.91 0.70 -16.95
C ALA A 160 -6.15 0.41 -18.43
N ALA A 161 -5.25 0.87 -19.31
CA ALA A 161 -5.33 0.63 -20.75
C ALA A 161 -5.12 -0.84 -21.13
N THR A 162 -4.27 -1.57 -20.40
CA THR A 162 -4.09 -3.02 -20.59
C THR A 162 -5.35 -3.80 -20.19
N GLN A 163 -6.04 -3.36 -19.15
CA GLN A 163 -7.24 -4.02 -18.62
C GLN A 163 -8.55 -3.55 -19.29
N GLY A 164 -8.51 -2.47 -20.07
CA GLY A 164 -9.67 -1.98 -20.83
C GLY A 164 -10.62 -1.09 -20.01
N HIS A 165 -10.18 -0.57 -18.87
CA HIS A 165 -11.01 0.27 -18.01
C HIS A 165 -11.12 1.70 -18.57
N ILE A 166 -12.06 1.89 -19.50
CA ILE A 166 -12.26 3.15 -20.22
C ILE A 166 -12.52 4.36 -19.30
N ASP A 167 -13.34 4.18 -18.26
CA ASP A 167 -13.65 5.29 -17.34
C ASP A 167 -12.42 5.77 -16.58
N VAL A 168 -11.55 4.83 -16.18
CA VAL A 168 -10.27 5.13 -15.54
C VAL A 168 -9.31 5.80 -16.52
N VAL A 169 -9.23 5.33 -17.76
CA VAL A 169 -8.43 5.96 -18.82
C VAL A 169 -8.87 7.42 -19.01
N ASN A 170 -10.17 7.67 -19.14
CA ASN A 170 -10.71 9.01 -19.31
C ASN A 170 -10.43 9.90 -18.09
N LEU A 171 -10.55 9.38 -16.86
CA LEU A 171 -10.20 10.11 -15.64
C LEU A 171 -8.73 10.53 -15.66
N LEU A 172 -7.81 9.60 -15.98
CA LEU A 172 -6.38 9.86 -16.00
C LEU A 172 -6.01 10.88 -17.08
N LEU A 173 -6.53 10.75 -18.29
CA LEU A 173 -6.30 11.71 -19.37
C LEU A 173 -6.85 13.11 -19.07
N LYS A 174 -7.97 13.19 -18.35
CA LYS A 174 -8.51 14.47 -17.85
C LYS A 174 -7.64 15.08 -16.75
N THR A 175 -6.99 14.23 -15.94
CA THR A 175 -6.09 14.66 -14.86
C THR A 175 -4.80 15.23 -15.45
N ASP A 176 -4.18 14.50 -16.38
CA ASP A 176 -3.05 14.97 -17.16
C ASP A 176 -2.98 14.23 -18.50
N SER A 177 -3.19 14.97 -19.60
CA SER A 177 -3.17 14.43 -20.96
C SER A 177 -1.75 13.98 -21.38
N HIS A 178 -0.69 14.45 -20.72
CA HIS A 178 0.68 14.03 -20.97
C HIS A 178 0.91 12.56 -20.61
N LEU A 179 0.09 11.96 -19.72
CA LEU A 179 0.19 10.54 -19.37
C LEU A 179 0.13 9.62 -20.61
N ALA A 180 -0.62 9.99 -21.65
CA ALA A 180 -0.71 9.23 -22.90
C ALA A 180 0.64 9.13 -23.64
N LYS A 181 1.56 10.07 -23.39
CA LYS A 181 2.89 10.15 -24.01
C LYS A 181 3.97 9.46 -23.19
N ILE A 182 3.70 9.08 -21.94
CA ILE A 182 4.70 8.36 -21.14
C ILE A 182 4.87 6.95 -21.73
N ALA A 183 6.12 6.57 -21.94
CA ALA A 183 6.49 5.26 -22.47
C ALA A 183 7.23 4.46 -21.40
N LYS A 184 6.96 3.16 -21.38
CA LYS A 184 7.72 2.20 -20.58
C LYS A 184 9.19 2.11 -21.03
N ASN A 185 10.01 1.42 -20.26
CA ASN A 185 11.42 1.16 -20.58
C ASN A 185 11.65 0.48 -21.94
N ASN A 186 10.65 -0.20 -22.50
CA ASN A 186 10.72 -0.82 -23.83
C ASN A 186 10.15 0.08 -24.96
N GLY A 187 9.83 1.34 -24.68
CA GLY A 187 9.25 2.29 -25.62
C GLY A 187 7.73 2.16 -25.80
N LYS A 188 7.08 1.15 -25.21
CA LYS A 188 5.63 0.97 -25.34
C LYS A 188 4.87 1.98 -24.50
N THR A 189 3.90 2.63 -25.13
CA THR A 189 2.93 3.53 -24.49
C THR A 189 1.68 2.77 -24.04
N ALA A 190 0.76 3.47 -23.36
CA ALA A 190 -0.57 2.93 -23.04
C ALA A 190 -1.34 2.47 -24.29
N LEU A 191 -1.18 3.18 -25.43
CA LEU A 191 -1.82 2.82 -26.70
C LEU A 191 -1.36 1.43 -27.20
N HIS A 192 -0.07 1.12 -27.12
CA HIS A 192 0.46 -0.20 -27.50
C HIS A 192 -0.18 -1.32 -26.68
N SER A 193 -0.46 -1.04 -25.40
CA SER A 193 -1.08 -2.02 -24.51
C SER A 193 -2.56 -2.21 -24.82
N ALA A 194 -3.30 -1.12 -25.03
CA ALA A 194 -4.72 -1.17 -25.40
C ALA A 194 -4.94 -1.86 -26.75
N ALA A 195 -4.16 -1.50 -27.77
CA ALA A 195 -4.26 -2.08 -29.10
C ALA A 195 -3.95 -3.58 -29.11
N ARG A 196 -2.86 -4.01 -28.44
CA ARG A 196 -2.51 -5.42 -28.29
C ARG A 196 -3.60 -6.26 -27.61
N MET A 197 -4.35 -5.66 -26.68
CA MET A 197 -5.42 -6.33 -25.95
C MET A 197 -6.79 -6.21 -26.64
N GLY A 198 -6.90 -5.45 -27.74
CA GLY A 198 -8.16 -5.28 -28.49
C GLY A 198 -9.15 -4.30 -27.86
N HIS A 199 -8.72 -3.42 -26.95
CA HIS A 199 -9.60 -2.49 -26.24
C HIS A 199 -9.91 -1.25 -27.10
N VAL A 200 -10.82 -1.41 -28.06
CA VAL A 200 -11.14 -0.40 -29.09
C VAL A 200 -11.54 0.96 -28.50
N GLU A 201 -12.36 1.00 -27.46
CA GLU A 201 -12.81 2.27 -26.86
C GLU A 201 -11.66 3.01 -26.14
N VAL A 202 -10.74 2.25 -25.53
CA VAL A 202 -9.52 2.84 -24.95
C VAL A 202 -8.60 3.39 -26.04
N VAL A 203 -8.42 2.64 -27.14
CA VAL A 203 -7.65 3.10 -28.31
C VAL A 203 -8.22 4.40 -28.86
N LYS A 204 -9.55 4.47 -29.05
CA LYS A 204 -10.23 5.70 -29.51
C LYS A 204 -10.03 6.86 -28.55
N SER A 205 -10.16 6.64 -27.25
CA SER A 205 -9.96 7.69 -26.24
C SER A 205 -8.52 8.22 -26.25
N LEU A 206 -7.53 7.33 -26.28
CA LEU A 206 -6.12 7.71 -26.34
C LEU A 206 -5.79 8.50 -27.61
N ILE A 207 -6.21 8.04 -28.79
CA ILE A 207 -5.99 8.74 -30.07
C ILE A 207 -6.76 10.07 -30.11
N GLY A 208 -7.97 10.10 -29.56
CA GLY A 208 -8.78 11.31 -29.45
C GLY A 208 -8.14 12.38 -28.57
N ASN A 209 -7.36 11.98 -27.56
CA ASN A 209 -6.58 12.90 -26.73
C ASN A 209 -5.38 13.50 -27.49
N ASP A 210 -4.65 12.70 -28.26
CA ASP A 210 -3.58 13.18 -29.15
C ASP A 210 -3.32 12.17 -30.28
N ALA A 211 -3.65 12.52 -31.52
CA ALA A 211 -3.48 11.64 -32.67
C ALA A 211 -2.00 11.28 -32.96
N SER A 212 -1.05 12.11 -32.53
CA SER A 212 0.39 11.86 -32.76
C SER A 212 0.90 10.59 -32.08
N ILE A 213 0.23 10.14 -31.01
CA ILE A 213 0.64 8.92 -30.29
C ILE A 213 0.46 7.66 -31.13
N GLY A 214 -0.43 7.69 -32.14
CA GLY A 214 -0.65 6.57 -33.06
C GLY A 214 0.55 6.26 -33.95
N PHE A 215 1.40 7.26 -34.20
CA PHE A 215 2.60 7.12 -35.02
C PHE A 215 3.87 6.81 -34.22
N ARG A 216 3.79 6.80 -32.88
CA ARG A 216 4.95 6.52 -32.02
C ARG A 216 5.31 5.05 -32.07
N THR A 217 6.59 4.78 -32.20
CA THR A 217 7.15 3.44 -32.22
C THR A 217 7.75 3.05 -30.87
N ASP A 218 7.67 1.76 -30.54
CA ASP A 218 8.42 1.19 -29.43
C ASP A 218 9.91 1.00 -29.78
N LYS A 219 10.71 0.46 -28.85
CA LYS A 219 12.15 0.22 -29.09
C LYS A 219 12.44 -0.81 -30.19
N LYS A 220 11.43 -1.55 -30.66
CA LYS A 220 11.53 -2.50 -31.78
C LYS A 220 11.08 -1.87 -33.11
N GLY A 221 10.72 -0.58 -33.11
CA GLY A 221 10.24 0.11 -34.30
C GLY A 221 8.77 -0.19 -34.64
N GLN A 222 8.00 -0.80 -33.72
CA GLN A 222 6.60 -1.14 -33.96
C GLN A 222 5.69 0.00 -33.51
N THR A 223 4.74 0.40 -34.36
CA THR A 223 3.60 1.24 -33.96
C THR A 223 2.59 0.42 -33.16
N ALA A 224 1.70 1.10 -32.45
CA ALA A 224 0.65 0.44 -31.68
C ALA A 224 -0.49 -0.13 -32.56
N LEU A 225 -0.78 0.55 -33.67
CA LEU A 225 -1.75 0.17 -34.71
C LEU A 225 -1.01 -0.45 -35.89
#